data_AF-A0A937QQ10-F1
#
_entry.id   AF-A0A937QQ10-F1
#
_cell.length_a   1.000
_cell.length_b   1.000
_cell.length_c   1.000
_cell.angle_alpha   90.00
_cell.angle_beta   90.00
_cell.angle_gamma   90.00
#
_symmetry.space_group_name_H-M   'P 1'
#
loop_
_entity.id
_entity.type
_entity.pdbx_description
1 polymer ?
#
loop_
_entity_poly.entity_id
_entity_poly.type
_entity_poly.pdbx_seq_one_letter_code
_entity_poly.pdbx_strand_id
1 'polypeptide(L)' 'MSSLHLRNALLGGVYGTRAVRFLQEIRTESRSLQEIIAGNELFKKQNQAQVAAFKQAHSNQSPQTRQIVARAKA' A
#
# COMPACT_ATOMS: atom_id res chain seq x y z
N MET A 1 -41.15 24.21 14.20
CA MET A 1 -39.67 24.35 14.14
C MET A 1 -39.03 22.97 13.99
N SER A 2 -38.98 22.39 12.79
CA SER A 2 -38.40 21.04 12.60
C SER A 2 -37.86 20.87 11.17
N SER A 3 -36.67 21.41 10.89
CA SER A 3 -35.95 21.05 9.66
C SER A 3 -34.41 21.16 9.75
N LEU A 4 -33.85 21.38 10.94
CA LEU A 4 -32.41 21.62 11.10
C LEU A 4 -31.57 20.37 11.46
N HIS A 5 -32.19 19.25 11.85
CA HIS A 5 -31.45 18.08 12.38
C HIS A 5 -31.11 17.00 11.34
N LEU A 6 -31.71 17.03 10.14
CA LEU A 6 -31.52 15.97 9.13
C LEU A 6 -30.23 16.14 8.30
N ARG A 7 -29.60 17.33 8.31
CA ARG A 7 -28.40 17.61 7.50
C ARG A 7 -27.12 17.03 8.13
N ASN A 8 -27.03 16.97 9.46
CA ASN A 8 -25.82 16.50 10.15
C ASN A 8 -25.65 14.97 10.11
N ALA A 9 -26.74 14.20 10.14
CA ALA A 9 -26.68 12.75 10.05
C ALA A 9 -26.24 12.26 8.66
N LEU A 10 -26.70 12.92 7.58
CA LEU A 10 -26.27 12.62 6.22
C LEU A 10 -24.79 12.96 5.99
N LEU A 11 -24.31 14.09 6.52
CA LEU A 11 -22.90 14.46 6.42
C LEU A 11 -22.02 13.46 7.20
N GLY A 12 -22.39 13.10 8.44
CA GLY A 12 -21.68 12.08 9.22
C GLY A 12 -21.59 10.71 8.53
N GLY A 13 -22.67 10.27 7.85
CA GLY A 13 -22.68 9.03 7.06
C GLY A 13 -21.78 9.07 5.81
N VAL A 14 -21.75 10.20 5.09
CA VAL A 14 -20.91 10.34 3.89
C VAL A 14 -19.42 10.45 4.23
N TYR A 15 -19.05 11.17 5.29
CA TYR A 15 -17.65 11.21 5.72
C TYR A 15 -17.18 9.86 6.30
N GLY A 16 -18.05 9.15 7.01
CA GLY A 16 -17.76 7.80 7.52
C GLY A 16 -17.50 6.78 6.40
N THR A 17 -18.31 6.79 5.34
CA THR A 17 -18.13 5.89 4.19
C THR A 17 -16.87 6.19 3.38
N ARG A 18 -16.51 7.48 3.22
CA ARG A 18 -15.24 7.88 2.57
C ARG A 18 -14.03 7.43 3.37
N ALA A 19 -14.05 7.56 4.70
CA ALA A 19 -12.96 7.11 5.56
C ALA A 19 -12.75 5.59 5.48
N VAL A 20 -13.83 4.81 5.51
CA VAL A 20 -13.76 3.35 5.35
C VAL A 20 -13.17 2.97 4.00
N ARG A 21 -13.61 3.62 2.92
CA ARG A 21 -13.07 3.37 1.57
C ARG A 21 -11.58 3.68 1.48
N PHE A 22 -11.15 4.81 2.02
CA PHE A 22 -9.73 5.18 2.03
C PHE A 22 -8.88 4.15 2.80
N LEU A 23 -9.35 3.66 3.94
CA LEU A 23 -8.66 2.59 4.68
C LEU A 23 -8.60 1.27 3.91
N GLN A 24 -9.65 0.93 3.15
CA GLN A 24 -9.65 -0.25 2.27
C GLN A 24 -8.64 -0.09 1.12
N GLU A 25 -8.55 1.10 0.54
CA GLU A 25 -7.58 1.42 -0.52
C GLU A 25 -6.14 1.25 0.01
N ILE A 26 -5.81 1.82 1.17
CA ILE A 26 -4.48 1.65 1.80
C ILE A 26 -4.16 0.18 2.08
N ARG A 27 -5.13 -0.60 2.56
CA ARG A 27 -4.93 -2.04 2.81
C ARG A 27 -4.66 -2.80 1.52
N THR A 28 -5.37 -2.44 0.46
CA THR A 28 -5.20 -3.05 -0.86
C THR A 28 -3.82 -2.73 -1.42
N GLU A 29 -3.39 -1.47 -1.35
CA GLU A 29 -2.04 -1.06 -1.76
C GLU A 29 -0.94 -1.77 -0.96
N SER A 30 -1.13 -1.89 0.35
CA SER A 30 -0.19 -2.59 1.23
C SER A 30 -0.07 -4.07 0.87
N ARG A 31 -1.19 -4.73 0.55
CA ARG A 31 -1.21 -6.12 0.10
C ARG A 31 -0.49 -6.28 -1.23
N SER A 32 -0.77 -5.41 -2.21
CA SER A 32 -0.08 -5.42 -3.51
C SER A 32 1.43 -5.26 -3.34
N LEU A 33 1.89 -4.41 -2.42
CA LEU A 33 3.31 -4.26 -2.13
C LEU A 33 3.92 -5.56 -1.57
N GLN A 34 3.22 -6.26 -0.66
CA GLN A 34 3.68 -7.55 -0.13
C GLN A 34 3.79 -8.60 -1.24
N GLU A 35 2.82 -8.66 -2.15
CA GLU A 35 2.82 -9.59 -3.29
C GLU A 35 4.01 -9.33 -4.22
N ILE A 36 4.29 -8.06 -4.56
CA ILE A 36 5.46 -7.67 -5.35
C ILE A 36 6.76 -8.07 -4.66
N ILE A 37 6.88 -7.82 -3.35
CA ILE A 37 8.06 -8.19 -2.57
C ILE A 37 8.26 -9.71 -2.60
N ALA A 38 7.21 -10.50 -2.33
CA ALA A 38 7.28 -11.95 -2.35
C ALA A 38 7.68 -12.49 -3.73
N GLY A 39 7.09 -11.95 -4.80
CA GLY A 39 7.46 -12.30 -6.18
C GLY A 39 8.92 -11.98 -6.49
N ASN A 40 9.42 -10.82 -6.07
CA ASN A 40 10.82 -10.44 -6.24
C ASN A 40 11.78 -11.34 -5.46
N GLU A 41 11.42 -11.75 -4.24
CA GLU A 41 12.22 -12.72 -3.49
C GLU A 41 12.23 -14.10 -4.14
N LEU A 42 11.08 -14.58 -4.64
CA LEU A 42 10.99 -15.83 -5.38
C LEU A 42 11.83 -15.78 -6.67
N PHE A 43 11.72 -14.70 -7.44
CA PHE A 43 12.51 -14.50 -8.65
C PHE A 43 14.00 -14.58 -8.35
N LYS A 44 14.49 -13.88 -7.32
CA LYS A 44 15.90 -13.94 -6.92
C LYS A 44 16.33 -15.35 -6.49
N LYS A 45 15.46 -16.09 -5.78
CA LYS A 45 15.74 -17.48 -5.39
C LYS A 45 15.93 -18.38 -6.61
N GLN A 46 15.08 -18.24 -7.61
CA GLN A 46 15.08 -19.06 -8.84
C GLN A 46 16.15 -18.61 -9.85
N ASN A 47 16.56 -17.35 -9.83
CA ASN A 47 17.42 -16.72 -10.83
C ASN A 47 18.68 -16.14 -10.17
N GLN A 48 19.45 -16.98 -9.48
CA GLN A 48 20.62 -16.56 -8.68
C GLN A 48 21.66 -15.78 -9.50
N ALA A 49 21.89 -16.19 -10.75
CA ALA A 49 22.83 -15.52 -11.66
C ALA A 49 22.41 -14.07 -11.99
N GLN A 50 21.11 -13.77 -11.95
CA GLN A 50 20.54 -12.47 -12.29
C GLN A 50 20.38 -11.55 -11.07
N VAL A 51 20.65 -12.03 -9.86
CA VAL A 51 20.46 -11.25 -8.61
C VAL A 51 21.27 -9.95 -8.63
N ALA A 52 22.50 -9.97 -9.14
CA ALA A 52 23.34 -8.77 -9.20
C ALA A 52 22.73 -7.70 -10.12
N ALA A 53 22.33 -8.08 -11.34
CA ALA A 53 21.67 -7.18 -12.29
C ALA A 53 20.32 -6.68 -11.75
N PHE A 54 19.55 -7.55 -11.10
CA PHE A 54 18.29 -7.18 -10.45
C PHE A 54 18.51 -6.10 -9.38
N LYS A 55 19.51 -6.27 -8.50
CA LYS A 55 19.85 -5.27 -7.47
C LYS A 55 20.28 -3.95 -8.09
N GLN A 56 21.07 -3.99 -9.16
CA GLN A 56 21.50 -2.80 -9.89
C GLN A 56 20.31 -2.04 -10.49
N ALA A 57 19.36 -2.73 -11.12
CA ALA A 57 18.16 -2.09 -11.68
C ALA A 57 17.30 -1.37 -10.61
N HIS A 58 17.36 -1.84 -9.36
CA HIS A 58 16.64 -1.25 -8.23
C HIS A 58 17.47 -0.24 -7.42
N SER A 59 18.70 0.08 -7.83
CA SER A 59 19.59 0.97 -7.08
C SER A 59 19.02 2.37 -6.89
N ASN A 60 18.15 2.82 -7.80
CA ASN A 60 17.62 4.19 -7.81
C ASN A 60 16.31 4.34 -7.03
N GLN A 61 15.87 3.30 -6.31
CA GLN A 61 14.73 3.43 -5.40
C GLN A 61 15.02 4.48 -4.33
N SER A 62 14.04 5.36 -4.12
CA SER A 62 14.14 6.43 -3.11
C SER A 62 14.37 5.84 -1.71
N PRO A 63 15.01 6.59 -0.79
CA PRO A 63 15.15 6.17 0.60
C PRO A 63 13.82 5.79 1.25
N GLN A 64 12.75 6.54 0.93
CA GLN A 64 11.40 6.27 1.43
C GLN A 64 10.87 4.92 0.93
N THR A 65 11.01 4.62 -0.37
CA THR A 65 10.61 3.32 -0.93
C THR A 65 11.35 2.18 -0.24
N ARG A 66 12.67 2.31 -0.04
CA ARG A 66 13.48 1.29 0.65
C ARG A 66 13.02 1.07 2.09
N GLN A 67 12.71 2.14 2.83
CA GLN A 67 12.20 2.04 4.20
C GLN A 67 10.81 1.37 4.26
N ILE A 68 9.92 1.70 3.32
CA ILE A 68 8.59 1.06 3.25
C ILE A 68 8.75 -0.43 2.96
N VAL A 69 9.57 -0.81 1.96
CA VAL A 69 9.83 -2.22 1.63
C VAL A 69 10.47 -2.97 2.78
N ALA A 70 11.43 -2.35 3.49
CA ALA A 70 12.07 -2.96 4.65
C ALA A 70 11.06 -3.22 5.78
N ARG A 71 10.18 -2.25 6.07
CA ARG A 71 9.10 -2.43 7.06
C ARG A 71 8.08 -3.48 6.64
N ALA A 72 7.76 -3.57 5.35
CA ALA A 72 6.82 -4.57 4.83
C ALA A 72 7.38 -6.01 4.84
N LYS A 73 8.71 -6.17 4.96
CA LYS A 73 9.41 -7.46 5.05
C LYS A 73 9.60 -7.98 6.48
N ALA A 74 9.51 -7.09 7.47
CA ALA A 74 9.68 -7.42 8.89
C ALA A 74 8.45 -8.14 9.42
#